data_AF-A0A660Q561-F1
#
_entry.id   AF-A0A660Q561-F1
#
_cell.length_a   1.000
_cell.length_b   1.000
_cell.length_c   1.000
_cell.angle_alpha   90.00
_cell.angle_beta   90.00
_cell.angle_gamma   90.00
#
_symmetry.space_group_name_H-M   'P 1'
#
loop_
_entity.id
_entity.type
_entity.pdbx_description
1 polymer ?
#
loop_
_entity_poly.entity_id
_entity_poly.type
_entity_poly.pdbx_seq_one_letter_code
_entity_poly.pdbx_strand_id
1 'polypeptide(L)'
;EGGGAFFFAGFLPRKAARRRAELQKLLSMEYPCVVFESPHRFLRLLEEIGQLDPGRRLFVAREMTKRHEECCEGSVEEVREQMGADRIRGELTVVIGRARRRGGGRDQS
;
A
#
# COMPACT_ATOMS: atom_id res chain seq x y z
N GLU A 1 -2.38 21.97 17.05
CA GLU A 1 -2.28 20.52 16.82
C GLU A 1 -2.23 20.28 15.32
N GLY A 2 -1.15 19.67 14.81
CA GLY A 2 -1.04 19.37 13.39
C GLY A 2 -1.86 18.13 13.06
N GLY A 3 -3.11 18.30 12.66
CA GLY A 3 -3.94 17.18 12.21
C GLY A 3 -3.28 16.45 11.05
N GLY A 4 -3.17 15.13 11.13
CA GLY A 4 -2.70 14.31 10.02
C GLY A 4 -3.75 14.27 8.90
N ALA A 5 -3.31 14.35 7.64
CA ALA A 5 -4.16 14.14 6.48
C ALA A 5 -3.83 12.81 5.79
N PHE A 6 -4.85 12.20 5.20
CA PHE A 6 -4.74 11.03 4.34
C PHE A 6 -5.68 11.17 3.14
N PHE A 7 -5.37 10.46 2.06
CA PHE A 7 -6.22 10.40 0.88
C PHE A 7 -6.94 9.05 0.83
N PHE A 8 -8.27 9.05 0.82
CA PHE A 8 -9.05 7.84 0.65
C PHE A 8 -9.37 7.62 -0.83
N ALA A 9 -8.73 6.63 -1.44
CA ALA A 9 -8.86 6.30 -2.87
C ALA A 9 -9.91 5.22 -3.15
N GLY A 10 -10.37 4.49 -2.13
CA GLY A 10 -11.32 3.38 -2.29
C GLY A 10 -10.73 2.25 -3.14
N PHE A 11 -11.50 1.73 -4.10
CA PHE A 11 -11.07 0.60 -4.92
C PHE A 11 -10.31 1.04 -6.18
N LEU A 12 -9.14 0.43 -6.41
CA LEU A 12 -8.37 0.67 -7.62
C LEU A 12 -9.04 0.09 -8.88
N PRO A 13 -8.88 0.75 -10.06
CA PRO A 13 -9.44 0.26 -11.33
C PRO A 13 -9.09 -1.20 -11.64
N ARG A 14 -10.02 -1.93 -12.28
CA ARG A 14 -9.78 -3.33 -12.67
C ARG A 14 -8.81 -3.47 -13.85
N LYS A 15 -8.85 -2.52 -14.80
CA LYS A 15 -7.97 -2.53 -15.99
C LYS A 15 -6.54 -2.20 -15.60
N ALA A 16 -5.59 -3.07 -15.98
CA ALA A 16 -4.19 -2.99 -15.56
C ALA A 16 -3.53 -1.63 -15.85
N ALA A 17 -3.67 -1.12 -17.07
CA ALA A 17 -3.10 0.18 -17.45
C ALA A 17 -3.64 1.34 -16.59
N ARG A 18 -4.95 1.37 -16.32
CA ARG A 18 -5.57 2.40 -15.47
C ARG A 18 -5.16 2.26 -14.02
N ARG A 19 -5.07 1.03 -13.50
CA ARG A 19 -4.59 0.78 -12.13
C ARG A 19 -3.15 1.22 -11.95
N ARG A 20 -2.26 0.90 -12.89
CA ARG A 20 -0.86 1.32 -12.86
C ARG A 20 -0.72 2.84 -12.86
N ALA A 21 -1.49 3.52 -13.72
CA ALA A 21 -1.51 4.99 -13.74
C ALA A 21 -2.01 5.58 -12.42
N GLU A 22 -3.03 4.98 -11.81
CA GLU A 22 -3.52 5.43 -10.50
C GLU A 22 -2.51 5.17 -9.39
N LEU A 23 -1.87 3.99 -9.36
CA LEU A 23 -0.81 3.69 -8.40
C LEU A 23 0.34 4.68 -8.50
N GLN A 24 0.76 5.09 -9.69
CA GLN A 24 1.81 6.10 -9.87
C GLN A 24 1.44 7.42 -9.19
N LYS A 25 0.18 7.87 -9.31
CA LYS A 25 -0.29 9.08 -8.61
C LYS A 25 -0.29 8.89 -7.10
N LEU A 26 -0.85 7.78 -6.60
CA LEU A 26 -0.90 7.49 -5.17
C LEU A 26 0.52 7.42 -4.57
N LEU A 27 1.47 6.85 -5.32
CA LEU A 27 2.85 6.75 -4.88
C LEU A 27 3.56 8.11 -4.80
N SER A 28 3.12 9.13 -5.55
CA SER A 28 3.67 10.49 -5.49
C SER A 28 2.99 11.40 -4.47
N MET A 29 1.95 10.94 -3.77
CA MET A 29 1.20 11.75 -2.80
C MET A 29 2.04 12.09 -1.57
N GLU A 30 1.93 13.32 -1.09
CA GLU A 30 2.57 13.78 0.16
C GLU A 30 1.93 13.15 1.42
N TYR A 31 0.70 12.65 1.29
CA TYR A 31 -0.06 12.02 2.35
C TYR A 31 -0.20 10.51 2.12
N PRO A 32 -0.35 9.71 3.20
CA PRO A 32 -0.71 8.31 3.07
C PRO A 32 -2.01 8.15 2.27
N CYS A 33 -2.07 7.11 1.44
CA CYS A 33 -3.24 6.80 0.63
C CYS A 33 -3.86 5.49 1.09
N VAL A 34 -5.18 5.48 1.32
CA VAL A 34 -5.94 4.29 1.72
C VAL A 34 -6.67 3.73 0.50
N VAL A 35 -6.43 2.47 0.19
CA VAL A 35 -7.15 1.71 -0.84
C VAL A 35 -7.77 0.46 -0.24
N PHE A 36 -8.90 0.04 -0.81
CA PHE A 36 -9.45 -1.29 -0.59
C PHE A 36 -9.03 -2.23 -1.71
N GLU A 37 -8.74 -3.48 -1.36
CA GLU A 37 -8.38 -4.50 -2.34
C GLU A 37 -9.02 -5.86 -2.02
N SER A 38 -9.37 -6.58 -3.08
CA SER A 38 -9.88 -7.94 -2.97
C SER A 38 -8.73 -8.94 -2.77
N PRO A 39 -8.98 -10.07 -2.10
CA PRO A 39 -7.93 -11.05 -1.80
C PRO A 39 -7.27 -11.59 -3.08
N HIS A 40 -8.07 -11.80 -4.14
CA HIS A 40 -7.60 -12.26 -5.44
C HIS A 40 -6.69 -11.27 -6.19
N ARG A 41 -6.74 -9.99 -5.83
CA ARG A 41 -5.96 -8.93 -6.47
C ARG A 41 -4.79 -8.45 -5.61
N PHE A 42 -4.79 -8.77 -4.32
CA PHE A 42 -3.81 -8.24 -3.37
C PHE A 42 -2.37 -8.57 -3.72
N LEU A 43 -2.05 -9.83 -4.07
CA LEU A 43 -0.69 -10.21 -4.47
C LEU A 43 -0.21 -9.45 -5.71
N ARG A 44 -1.12 -9.24 -6.67
CA ARG A 44 -0.84 -8.44 -7.87
C ARG A 44 -0.63 -6.96 -7.54
N LEU A 45 -1.40 -6.43 -6.60
CA LEU A 45 -1.22 -5.06 -6.10
C LEU A 45 0.16 -4.90 -5.46
N LEU A 46 0.57 -5.84 -4.60
CA LEU A 46 1.92 -5.84 -4.00
C LEU A 46 3.00 -5.88 -5.08
N GLU A 47 2.89 -6.77 -6.07
CA GLU A 47 3.83 -6.84 -7.19
C GLU A 47 3.92 -5.51 -7.96
N GLU A 48 2.78 -4.92 -8.33
CA GLU A 48 2.73 -3.65 -9.06
C GLU A 48 3.32 -2.49 -8.25
N ILE A 49 3.10 -2.44 -6.94
CA ILE A 49 3.73 -1.45 -6.05
C ILE A 49 5.24 -1.71 -5.98
N GLY A 50 5.66 -2.96 -5.80
CA GLY A 50 7.08 -3.33 -5.71
C GLY A 50 7.86 -2.99 -6.98
N GLN A 51 7.25 -3.13 -8.15
CA GLN A 51 7.86 -2.70 -9.43
C GLN A 51 8.01 -1.18 -9.56
N LEU A 52 7.12 -0.40 -8.93
CA LEU A 52 7.11 1.06 -9.02
C LEU A 52 7.96 1.72 -7.93
N ASP A 53 7.94 1.19 -6.71
CA ASP A 53 8.67 1.66 -5.55
C ASP A 53 8.90 0.49 -4.56
N PRO A 54 9.98 -0.30 -4.73
CA PRO A 54 10.27 -1.47 -3.90
C PRO A 54 10.36 -1.15 -2.40
N GLY A 55 10.79 0.07 -2.07
CA GLY A 55 10.91 0.50 -0.69
C GLY A 55 9.60 1.02 -0.09
N ARG A 56 8.50 1.09 -0.83
CA ARG A 56 7.26 1.65 -0.31
C ARG A 56 6.83 0.92 0.96
N ARG A 57 6.67 1.69 2.04
CA ARG A 57 6.07 1.19 3.29
C ARG A 57 4.57 1.10 3.11
N LEU A 58 4.03 -0.05 3.50
CA LEU A 58 2.62 -0.38 3.46
C LEU A 58 2.17 -0.79 4.85
N PHE A 59 0.94 -0.44 5.21
CA PHE A 59 0.21 -1.05 6.32
C PHE A 59 -1.00 -1.77 5.72
N VAL A 60 -1.25 -3.01 6.12
CA VAL A 60 -2.36 -3.81 5.61
C VAL A 60 -3.15 -4.35 6.78
N ALA A 61 -4.47 -4.15 6.73
CA ALA A 61 -5.42 -4.72 7.68
C ALA A 61 -6.45 -5.61 6.97
N ARG A 62 -6.80 -6.71 7.62
CA ARG A 62 -7.79 -7.71 7.17
C ARG A 62 -9.00 -7.73 8.10
N GLU A 63 -10.20 -7.88 7.53
CA GLU A 63 -11.46 -8.24 8.22
C GLU A 63 -11.72 -7.46 9.54
N MET A 64 -11.79 -6.12 9.49
CA MET A 64 -12.04 -5.25 10.67
C MET A 64 -13.38 -5.48 11.41
N THR A 65 -14.17 -6.51 11.05
CA THR A 65 -15.50 -6.81 11.62
C THR A 65 -15.66 -8.22 12.19
N LYS A 66 -14.65 -9.10 12.09
CA LYS A 66 -14.66 -10.44 12.70
C LYS A 66 -13.53 -10.55 13.73
N ARG A 67 -13.70 -11.37 14.77
CA ARG A 67 -12.82 -11.52 15.96
C ARG A 67 -11.33 -11.86 15.70
N HIS A 68 -10.86 -11.83 14.46
CA HIS A 68 -9.49 -12.11 14.04
C HIS A 68 -8.97 -10.96 13.17
N GLU A 69 -8.76 -9.80 13.80
CA GLU A 69 -8.09 -8.66 13.16
C GLU A 69 -6.60 -9.00 13.04
N GLU A 70 -6.12 -9.09 11.80
CA GLU A 70 -4.70 -9.26 11.49
C GLU A 70 -4.26 -8.00 10.74
N CYS A 71 -3.21 -7.35 11.26
CA CYS A 71 -2.54 -6.26 10.59
C CYS A 71 -1.05 -6.53 10.47
N CYS A 72 -0.45 -6.02 9.40
CA CYS A 72 0.99 -6.03 9.21
C CYS A 72 1.47 -4.72 8.60
N GLU A 73 2.72 -4.38 8.88
CA GLU A 73 3.39 -3.22 8.30
C GLU A 73 4.78 -3.63 7.81
N GLY A 74 5.19 -3.07 6.68
CA GLY A 74 6.52 -3.28 6.15
C GLY A 74 6.68 -2.76 4.73
N SER A 75 7.81 -3.08 4.14
CA SER A 75 7.99 -3.08 2.69
C SER A 75 7.05 -4.07 2.01
N VAL A 76 6.98 -4.00 0.68
CA VAL A 76 6.20 -4.93 -0.14
C VAL A 76 6.57 -6.39 0.14
N GLU A 77 7.86 -6.67 0.30
CA GLU A 77 8.37 -8.02 0.55
C GLU A 77 7.99 -8.52 1.95
N GLU A 78 8.24 -7.71 2.98
CA GLU A 78 7.88 -8.05 4.36
C GLU A 78 6.36 -8.29 4.52
N VAL A 79 5.53 -7.47 3.88
CA VAL A 79 4.06 -7.65 3.89
C VAL A 79 3.67 -8.95 3.17
N ARG A 80 4.32 -9.25 2.05
CA ARG A 80 4.06 -10.48 1.30
C ARG A 80 4.43 -11.73 2.10
N GLU A 81 5.54 -11.71 2.82
CA GLU A 81 5.97 -12.81 3.69
C GLU A 81 5.03 -12.99 4.89
N GLN A 82 4.69 -11.89 5.58
CA GLN A 82 3.85 -11.93 6.78
C GLN A 82 2.42 -12.39 6.48
N MET A 83 1.85 -11.98 5.35
CA MET A 83 0.47 -12.33 5.01
C MET A 83 0.34 -13.79 4.59
N GLY A 84 1.33 -14.38 3.90
CA GLY A 84 1.27 -15.76 3.42
C GLY A 84 0.18 -16.01 2.36
N ALA A 85 0.53 -16.61 1.23
CA ALA A 85 -0.38 -16.74 0.08
C ALA A 85 -1.74 -17.40 0.41
N ASP A 86 -1.75 -18.41 1.29
CA ASP A 86 -2.95 -19.20 1.63
C ASP A 86 -3.89 -18.51 2.63
N ARG A 87 -3.47 -17.41 3.25
CA ARG A 87 -4.22 -16.73 4.33
C ARG A 87 -4.94 -15.46 3.87
N ILE A 88 -4.73 -15.02 2.62
CA ILE A 88 -5.35 -13.81 2.09
C ILE A 88 -6.84 -14.09 1.83
N ARG A 89 -7.68 -13.72 2.79
CA ARG A 89 -9.14 -13.84 2.73
C ARG A 89 -9.79 -12.57 3.25
N GLY A 90 -11.04 -12.35 2.84
CA GLY A 90 -11.79 -11.15 3.20
C GLY A 90 -11.31 -9.90 2.47
N GLU A 91 -11.97 -8.77 2.73
CA GLU A 91 -11.58 -7.47 2.18
C GLU A 91 -10.34 -6.93 2.92
N LEU A 92 -9.41 -6.37 2.15
CA LEU A 92 -8.18 -5.79 2.69
C LEU A 92 -8.24 -4.26 2.61
N THR A 93 -7.81 -3.61 3.69
CA THR A 93 -7.47 -2.19 3.70
C THR A 93 -5.96 -2.07 3.57
N VAL A 94 -5.48 -1.41 2.53
CA VAL A 94 -4.07 -1.16 2.28
C VAL A 94 -3.81 0.33 2.39
N VAL A 95 -2.93 0.70 3.31
CA VAL A 95 -2.41 2.06 3.46
C VAL A 95 -1.05 2.11 2.77
N ILE A 96 -0.98 2.88 1.70
CA ILE A 96 0.25 3.19 0.98
C ILE A 96 0.89 4.39 1.67
N GLY A 97 2.10 4.22 2.21
CA GLY A 97 2.83 5.30 2.87
C GLY A 97 3.06 6.49 1.92
N ARG A 98 3.25 7.68 2.48
CA ARG A 98 3.52 8.90 1.71
C ARG A 98 4.77 8.78 0.83
N ALA A 99 4.88 9.66 -0.16
CA ALA A 99 6.08 9.78 -0.97
C ALA A 99 7.32 10.01 -0.09
N ARG A 100 8.36 9.21 -0.34
CA ARG A 100 9.66 9.40 0.31
C ARG A 100 10.23 10.73 -0.19
N ARG A 101 10.62 11.64 0.72
CA ARG A 101 11.43 12.80 0.32
C ARG A 101 12.69 12.23 -0.34
N ARG A 102 12.89 12.51 -1.63
CA ARG A 102 14.19 12.27 -2.26
C ARG A 102 15.20 13.05 -1.42
N GLY A 103 16.14 12.35 -0.78
CA GLY A 103 17.16 12.99 0.02
C GLY A 103 17.81 14.07 -0.83
N GLY A 104 17.72 15.33 -0.40
CA GLY A 104 18.64 16.35 -0.87
C GLY A 104 20.03 15.83 -0.52
N GLY A 105 20.86 15.61 -1.54
CA GLY A 105 22.27 15.30 -1.34
C GLY A 105 22.84 16.39 -0.45
N ARG A 106 23.09 16.04 0.82
CA ARG A 106 24.15 16.70 1.55
C ARG A 106 25.42 16.11 0.97
N ASP A 107 25.86 16.77 -0.09
CA ASP A 107 27.26 16.78 -0.47
C ASP A 107 28.04 17.23 0.79
N GLN A 108 28.63 16.24 1.44
CA GLN A 108 29.61 16.43 2.50
C GLN A 108 30.81 15.63 2.04
N SER A 109 31.65 16.24 1.21
CA SER A 109 33.12 16.19 1.17
C SER A 109 33.62 16.83 -0.11
#